data_AF-A0A5B2VN68-F1
#
_entry.id   AF-A0A5B2VN68-F1
#
_cell.length_a   1.000
_cell.length_b   1.000
_cell.length_c   1.000
_cell.angle_alpha   90.00
_cell.angle_beta   90.00
_cell.angle_gamma   90.00
#
_symmetry.space_group_name_H-M   'P 1'
#
loop_
_entity.id
_entity.type
_entity.pdbx_description
1 polymer ?
#
loop_
_entity_poly.entity_id
_entity_poly.type
_entity_poly.pdbx_seq_one_letter_code
_entity_poly.pdbx_strand_id
1 'polypeptide(L)'
;MITIYLDKQLLSYLRNKDSQPANDEHQRQLHLAHKLSTFLEKNKDSLLLFYSHAHILDLQNDKSEKKYEDLVFMDKLIGRNYLTKSDQDETSYRNILPSEAFRQHQGHYSLMSSIASLDNLFDLEGIRDFISPDQLSQLQKQLDILKLPGFPLLGQALNNIPEEHKAVFSQMFPTDEHTSFFDVISTFSKYMDDFQNSPVVYKGLRKVVNDGISAAKFVINLDDYNIPDPSKKQLIGKNLLEFVKNVLEQIGNQNPSQFDLHYQAYFHLDLLGIEPEKSKKLKTSNLLADAQHSFYGAHCDYIVSEDLKFREKSKMINAIFGVETKVLSVEEFMADLFWLNVEKQVNESDFWSSILYDLKNGLVMHTHTSSIDGTVVTIKPFINYFNYFNRIQQVITPQKRYWCLYHSLKSYSHWTAYATIEKITNIAFNVFGFDIYGKGKFDWEKDKNVMKVDDCAIRTWIRENLQILLVLQEIDLQLFVEEID
;
A
#
# COMPACT_ATOMS: atom_id res chain seq x y z
N MET A 1 -15.77 6.66 -4.64
CA MET A 1 -15.27 5.77 -5.68
C MET A 1 -14.67 4.59 -4.95
N ILE A 2 -14.96 3.35 -5.35
CA ILE A 2 -14.35 2.21 -4.69
C ILE A 2 -12.92 2.04 -5.20
N THR A 3 -11.96 2.14 -4.31
CA THR A 3 -10.53 2.13 -4.62
C THR A 3 -9.95 0.72 -4.52
N ILE A 4 -9.14 0.32 -5.51
CA ILE A 4 -8.65 -1.06 -5.63
C ILE A 4 -7.17 -1.05 -5.96
N TYR A 5 -6.43 -1.86 -5.22
CA TYR A 5 -5.05 -2.23 -5.50
C TYR A 5 -5.02 -3.64 -6.10
N LEU A 6 -4.46 -3.77 -7.31
CA LEU A 6 -4.25 -5.07 -7.96
C LEU A 6 -2.78 -5.48 -7.81
N ASP A 7 -2.56 -6.68 -7.29
CA ASP A 7 -1.26 -7.34 -7.28
C ASP A 7 -0.71 -7.51 -8.73
N LYS A 8 0.61 -7.36 -8.91
CA LYS A 8 1.31 -7.46 -10.20
C LYS A 8 0.96 -8.74 -10.96
N GLN A 9 0.79 -9.88 -10.28
CA GLN A 9 0.44 -11.13 -10.96
C GLN A 9 -0.89 -11.03 -11.73
N LEU A 10 -1.88 -10.32 -11.16
CA LEU A 10 -3.19 -10.12 -11.80
C LEU A 10 -3.08 -9.22 -13.03
N LEU A 11 -2.22 -8.21 -12.99
CA LEU A 11 -1.96 -7.35 -14.15
C LEU A 11 -1.39 -8.18 -15.32
N SER A 12 -0.46 -9.09 -15.03
CA SER A 12 0.08 -10.02 -16.03
C SER A 12 -0.98 -10.98 -16.58
N TYR A 13 -1.84 -11.55 -15.72
CA TYR A 13 -2.95 -12.41 -16.16
C TYR A 13 -3.96 -11.64 -17.03
N LEU A 14 -4.35 -10.43 -16.62
CA LEU A 14 -5.29 -9.56 -17.36
C LEU A 14 -4.75 -9.16 -18.73
N ARG A 15 -3.45 -8.86 -18.82
CA ARG A 15 -2.76 -8.54 -20.08
C ARG A 15 -2.73 -9.74 -21.03
N ASN A 16 -2.48 -10.94 -20.49
CA ASN A 16 -2.32 -12.16 -21.26
C ASN A 16 -3.63 -12.94 -21.47
N LYS A 17 -4.80 -12.42 -21.05
CA LYS A 17 -6.09 -13.13 -21.02
C LYS A 17 -6.48 -13.82 -22.34
N ASP A 18 -6.12 -13.24 -23.49
CA ASP A 18 -6.47 -13.75 -24.82
C ASP A 18 -5.41 -14.74 -25.39
N SER A 19 -4.44 -15.19 -24.55
CA SER A 19 -3.40 -16.15 -24.93
C SER A 19 -3.94 -17.58 -25.03
N GLN A 20 -3.25 -18.44 -25.79
CA GLN A 20 -3.56 -19.88 -25.77
C GLN A 20 -3.15 -20.51 -24.41
N PRO A 21 -3.99 -21.36 -23.81
CA PRO A 21 -3.65 -22.06 -22.57
C PRO A 21 -2.49 -23.03 -22.82
N ALA A 22 -1.55 -23.06 -21.88
CA ALA A 22 -0.35 -23.92 -21.95
C ALA A 22 -0.48 -25.20 -21.11
N ASN A 23 -1.34 -25.14 -20.09
CA ASN A 23 -1.71 -26.22 -19.17
C ASN A 23 -3.01 -25.81 -18.44
N ASP A 24 -3.57 -26.72 -17.63
CA ASP A 24 -4.84 -26.52 -16.92
C ASP A 24 -4.78 -25.35 -15.91
N GLU A 25 -3.62 -25.11 -15.30
CA GLU A 25 -3.40 -23.99 -14.38
C GLU A 25 -3.46 -22.65 -15.11
N HIS A 26 -2.79 -22.53 -16.26
CA HIS A 26 -2.85 -21.37 -17.13
C HIS A 26 -4.28 -21.16 -17.66
N GLN A 27 -5.00 -22.24 -18.01
CA GLN A 27 -6.41 -22.13 -18.40
C GLN A 27 -7.28 -21.55 -17.27
N ARG A 28 -7.06 -21.95 -16.02
CA ARG A 28 -7.74 -21.36 -14.85
C ARG A 28 -7.40 -19.88 -14.67
N GLN A 29 -6.12 -19.50 -14.80
CA GLN A 29 -5.66 -18.11 -14.73
C GLN A 29 -6.31 -17.23 -15.82
N LEU A 30 -6.36 -17.70 -17.07
CA LEU A 30 -7.00 -17.00 -18.19
C LEU A 30 -8.52 -16.84 -17.96
N HIS A 31 -9.19 -17.87 -17.43
CA HIS A 31 -10.62 -17.80 -17.09
C HIS A 31 -10.91 -16.75 -15.99
N LEU A 32 -10.07 -16.69 -14.94
CA LEU A 32 -10.14 -15.65 -13.91
C LEU A 32 -9.86 -14.25 -14.49
N ALA A 33 -8.87 -14.14 -15.37
CA ALA A 33 -8.53 -12.88 -16.04
C ALA A 33 -9.68 -12.36 -16.93
N HIS A 34 -10.35 -13.24 -17.68
CA HIS A 34 -11.56 -12.86 -18.43
C HIS A 34 -12.68 -12.38 -17.50
N LYS A 35 -13.02 -13.15 -16.45
CA LYS A 35 -14.03 -12.75 -15.45
C LYS A 35 -13.73 -11.35 -14.88
N LEU A 36 -12.51 -11.15 -14.39
CA LEU A 36 -12.09 -9.88 -13.80
C LEU A 36 -12.08 -8.74 -14.84
N SER A 37 -11.58 -8.97 -16.06
CA SER A 37 -11.59 -7.95 -17.12
C SER A 37 -13.00 -7.52 -17.50
N THR A 38 -13.94 -8.45 -17.64
CA THR A 38 -15.36 -8.14 -17.93
C THR A 38 -16.00 -7.40 -16.75
N PHE A 39 -15.71 -7.82 -15.52
CA PHE A 39 -16.21 -7.17 -14.32
C PHE A 39 -15.70 -5.72 -14.18
N LEU A 40 -14.40 -5.49 -14.37
CA LEU A 40 -13.79 -4.16 -14.29
C LEU A 40 -14.33 -3.22 -15.36
N GLU A 41 -14.47 -3.68 -16.62
CA GLU A 41 -15.02 -2.87 -17.71
C GLU A 41 -16.49 -2.50 -17.44
N LYS A 42 -17.31 -3.45 -16.95
CA LYS A 42 -18.71 -3.17 -16.59
C LYS A 42 -18.80 -2.08 -15.51
N ASN A 43 -17.97 -2.17 -14.47
CA ASN A 43 -18.07 -1.32 -13.27
C ASN A 43 -17.14 -0.09 -13.31
N LYS A 44 -16.51 0.24 -14.45
CA LYS A 44 -15.42 1.23 -14.54
C LYS A 44 -15.77 2.63 -14.02
N ASP A 45 -17.04 3.03 -14.07
CA ASP A 45 -17.48 4.34 -13.57
C ASP A 45 -17.63 4.39 -12.03
N SER A 46 -17.61 3.22 -11.39
CA SER A 46 -17.80 3.00 -9.95
C SER A 46 -16.52 2.57 -9.21
N LEU A 47 -15.48 2.22 -9.96
CA LEU A 47 -14.19 1.72 -9.47
C LEU A 47 -13.04 2.68 -9.80
N LEU A 48 -11.99 2.67 -8.99
CA LEU A 48 -10.72 3.37 -9.25
C LEU A 48 -9.55 2.44 -8.92
N LEU A 49 -8.83 2.02 -9.96
CA LEU A 49 -7.63 1.21 -9.80
C LEU A 49 -6.44 2.11 -9.48
N PHE A 50 -5.59 1.68 -8.55
CA PHE A 50 -4.31 2.32 -8.23
C PHE A 50 -3.14 1.40 -8.59
N TYR A 51 -1.99 2.03 -8.86
CA TYR A 51 -0.69 1.36 -8.88
C TYR A 51 0.27 2.14 -7.97
N SER A 52 1.36 1.51 -7.55
CA SER A 52 2.32 2.16 -6.64
C SER A 52 3.77 2.07 -7.11
N HIS A 53 4.65 2.68 -6.33
CA HIS A 53 6.09 2.54 -6.48
C HIS A 53 6.55 1.07 -6.43
N ALA A 54 5.86 0.19 -5.70
CA ALA A 54 6.15 -1.25 -5.68
C ALA A 54 6.03 -1.88 -7.08
N HIS A 55 4.98 -1.55 -7.84
CA HIS A 55 4.83 -1.99 -9.24
C HIS A 55 5.96 -1.46 -10.13
N ILE A 56 6.43 -0.24 -9.90
CA ILE A 56 7.54 0.36 -10.66
C ILE A 56 8.85 -0.38 -10.36
N LEU A 57 9.17 -0.63 -9.08
CA LEU A 57 10.34 -1.42 -8.67
C LEU A 57 10.30 -2.84 -9.26
N ASP A 58 9.15 -3.50 -9.20
CA ASP A 58 8.97 -4.83 -9.81
C ASP A 58 9.16 -4.87 -11.33
N LEU A 59 8.88 -3.77 -12.03
CA LEU A 59 9.13 -3.65 -13.47
C LEU A 59 10.57 -3.25 -13.77
N GLN A 60 11.25 -2.56 -12.85
CA GLN A 60 12.68 -2.24 -12.94
C GLN A 60 13.54 -3.49 -12.69
N ASN A 61 13.12 -4.34 -11.75
CA ASN A 61 13.69 -5.67 -11.49
C ASN A 61 13.51 -6.64 -12.68
N ASP A 62 12.50 -6.43 -13.53
CA ASP A 62 12.26 -7.27 -14.70
C ASP A 62 13.29 -6.97 -15.81
N LYS A 63 14.07 -7.99 -16.17
CA LYS A 63 15.12 -7.89 -17.22
C LYS A 63 14.58 -8.12 -18.64
N SER A 64 13.31 -8.47 -18.79
CA SER A 64 12.68 -8.71 -20.09
C SER A 64 12.07 -7.44 -20.70
N GLU A 65 11.94 -7.44 -22.03
CA GLU A 65 11.27 -6.35 -22.76
C GLU A 65 9.74 -6.32 -22.53
N LYS A 66 9.16 -7.40 -21.97
CA LYS A 66 7.71 -7.49 -21.69
C LYS A 66 7.23 -6.40 -20.73
N LYS A 67 8.09 -5.88 -19.86
CA LYS A 67 7.78 -4.76 -18.96
C LYS A 67 7.27 -3.51 -19.69
N TYR A 68 7.70 -3.28 -20.93
CA TYR A 68 7.20 -2.14 -21.72
C TYR A 68 5.78 -2.37 -22.24
N GLU A 69 5.43 -3.61 -22.56
CA GLU A 69 4.04 -4.01 -22.85
C GLU A 69 3.17 -3.89 -21.59
N ASP A 70 3.68 -4.31 -20.42
CA ASP A 70 3.00 -4.21 -19.13
C ASP A 70 2.71 -2.74 -18.77
N LEU A 71 3.68 -1.83 -18.95
CA LEU A 71 3.49 -0.40 -18.76
C LEU A 71 2.40 0.18 -19.68
N VAL A 72 2.40 -0.18 -20.97
CA VAL A 72 1.36 0.26 -21.93
C VAL A 72 -0.02 -0.33 -21.58
N PHE A 73 -0.06 -1.52 -20.99
CA PHE A 73 -1.30 -2.12 -20.50
C PHE A 73 -1.81 -1.41 -19.23
N MET A 74 -0.94 -1.14 -18.26
CA MET A 74 -1.27 -0.41 -17.03
C MET A 74 -1.69 1.04 -17.32
N ASP A 75 -1.04 1.73 -18.26
CA ASP A 75 -1.43 3.08 -18.71
C ASP A 75 -2.90 3.13 -19.18
N LYS A 76 -3.40 2.05 -19.80
CA LYS A 76 -4.80 1.93 -20.28
C LYS A 76 -5.77 1.46 -19.20
N LEU A 77 -5.38 0.48 -18.40
CA LEU A 77 -6.26 -0.16 -17.40
C LEU A 77 -6.40 0.68 -16.13
N ILE A 78 -5.28 1.18 -15.62
CA ILE A 78 -5.19 1.85 -14.31
C ILE A 78 -5.23 3.37 -14.48
N GLY A 79 -4.60 3.89 -15.54
CA GLY A 79 -4.49 5.32 -15.79
C GLY A 79 -3.59 6.02 -14.76
N ARG A 80 -3.92 7.27 -14.44
CA ARG A 80 -3.02 8.21 -13.72
C ARG A 80 -3.07 8.11 -12.19
N ASN A 81 -3.19 6.91 -11.62
CA ASN A 81 -3.44 6.72 -10.19
C ASN A 81 -2.23 6.16 -9.44
N TYR A 82 -1.19 7.00 -9.29
CA TYR A 82 0.09 6.60 -8.70
C TYR A 82 0.15 6.84 -7.18
N LEU A 83 0.56 5.83 -6.43
CA LEU A 83 0.90 5.91 -5.01
C LEU A 83 2.42 5.85 -4.81
N THR A 84 2.98 6.84 -4.11
CA THR A 84 4.42 6.91 -3.83
C THR A 84 4.70 7.67 -2.54
N LYS A 85 5.77 7.32 -1.84
CA LYS A 85 6.31 8.16 -0.76
C LYS A 85 6.74 9.52 -1.32
N SER A 86 6.56 10.57 -0.52
CA SER A 86 7.06 11.93 -0.73
C SER A 86 8.48 12.06 -0.17
N ASP A 87 9.12 13.21 -0.40
CA ASP A 87 10.45 13.52 0.16
C ASP A 87 10.42 13.70 1.70
N GLN A 88 9.21 13.80 2.28
CA GLN A 88 8.94 13.82 3.73
C GLN A 88 8.53 12.43 4.26
N ASP A 89 8.70 11.39 3.46
CA ASP A 89 8.46 9.98 3.79
C ASP A 89 6.97 9.57 4.00
N GLU A 90 6.04 10.51 3.81
CA GLU A 90 4.59 10.28 3.79
C GLU A 90 4.10 9.74 2.44
N THR A 91 3.05 8.91 2.43
CA THR A 91 2.52 8.35 1.16
C THR A 91 1.51 9.28 0.51
N SER A 92 1.80 9.63 -0.75
CA SER A 92 1.11 10.63 -1.55
C SER A 92 0.50 10.03 -2.82
N TYR A 93 -0.64 10.58 -3.22
CA TYR A 93 -1.23 10.37 -4.55
C TYR A 93 -0.59 11.32 -5.58
N ARG A 94 -0.27 10.80 -6.78
CA ARG A 94 0.20 11.62 -7.92
C ARG A 94 -0.54 11.25 -9.22
N ASN A 95 -0.90 12.27 -10.00
CA ASN A 95 -1.66 12.16 -11.26
C ASN A 95 -0.75 11.78 -12.47
N ILE A 96 -0.01 10.67 -12.35
CA ILE A 96 1.07 10.25 -13.28
C ILE A 96 0.73 8.90 -13.90
N LEU A 97 1.04 8.69 -15.19
CA LEU A 97 0.88 7.38 -15.83
C LEU A 97 1.99 6.39 -15.42
N PRO A 98 1.72 5.07 -15.33
CA PRO A 98 2.73 4.04 -15.11
C PRO A 98 4.00 4.19 -15.97
N SER A 99 3.86 4.42 -17.27
CA SER A 99 5.02 4.61 -18.16
C SER A 99 5.78 5.92 -17.90
N GLU A 100 5.09 6.99 -17.48
CA GLU A 100 5.71 8.26 -17.06
C GLU A 100 6.50 8.07 -15.74
N ALA A 101 5.88 7.44 -14.73
CA ALA A 101 6.51 7.15 -13.46
C ALA A 101 7.73 6.23 -13.63
N PHE A 102 7.63 5.20 -14.46
CA PHE A 102 8.76 4.30 -14.75
C PHE A 102 9.98 5.06 -15.30
N ARG A 103 9.77 5.93 -16.30
CA ARG A 103 10.84 6.77 -16.88
C ARG A 103 11.48 7.70 -15.85
N GLN A 104 10.70 8.30 -14.95
CA GLN A 104 11.21 9.18 -13.90
C GLN A 104 12.18 8.47 -12.94
N HIS A 105 11.95 7.18 -12.65
CA HIS A 105 12.75 6.42 -11.69
C HIS A 105 13.90 5.61 -12.33
N GLN A 106 13.95 5.47 -13.66
CA GLN A 106 14.99 4.68 -14.36
C GLN A 106 16.42 5.10 -13.97
N GLY A 107 16.70 6.41 -13.91
CA GLY A 107 18.05 6.93 -13.61
C GLY A 107 18.46 6.85 -12.13
N HIS A 108 17.50 6.79 -11.20
CA HIS A 108 17.81 6.56 -9.78
C HIS A 108 18.01 5.08 -9.48
N TYR A 109 17.19 4.20 -10.06
CA TYR A 109 17.32 2.76 -9.87
C TYR A 109 18.68 2.25 -10.36
N SER A 110 19.18 2.69 -11.54
CA SER A 110 20.50 2.26 -12.02
C SER A 110 21.64 2.65 -11.09
N LEU A 111 21.53 3.79 -10.41
CA LEU A 111 22.52 4.25 -9.43
C LEU A 111 22.42 3.43 -8.14
N MET A 112 21.21 3.25 -7.59
CA MET A 112 20.97 2.43 -6.40
C MET A 112 21.31 0.94 -6.61
N SER A 113 21.02 0.37 -7.78
CA SER A 113 21.38 -1.03 -8.07
C SER A 113 22.89 -1.23 -8.20
N SER A 114 23.61 -0.21 -8.69
CA SER A 114 25.08 -0.21 -8.73
C SER A 114 25.67 -0.08 -7.33
N ILE A 115 25.00 0.66 -6.43
CA ILE A 115 25.38 0.83 -5.02
C ILE A 115 25.01 -0.39 -4.16
N ALA A 116 23.91 -1.09 -4.47
CA ALA A 116 23.38 -2.20 -3.69
C ALA A 116 24.32 -3.42 -3.66
N SER A 117 25.08 -3.65 -4.73
CA SER A 117 26.28 -4.46 -4.72
C SER A 117 27.47 -3.59 -4.32
N LEU A 118 27.90 -3.64 -3.07
CA LEU A 118 29.05 -2.83 -2.60
C LEU A 118 30.34 -3.19 -3.34
N ASP A 119 30.41 -4.37 -3.96
CA ASP A 119 31.54 -4.76 -4.82
C ASP A 119 31.65 -3.87 -6.08
N ASN A 120 30.53 -3.39 -6.64
CA ASN A 120 30.53 -2.45 -7.77
C ASN A 120 30.83 -1.00 -7.35
N LEU A 121 30.65 -0.63 -6.08
CA LEU A 121 31.09 0.66 -5.53
C LEU A 121 32.62 0.82 -5.55
N PHE A 122 33.34 -0.29 -5.68
CA PHE A 122 34.80 -0.36 -5.71
C PHE A 122 35.37 -0.74 -7.08
N ASP A 123 34.52 -0.96 -8.08
CA ASP A 123 34.94 -1.12 -9.47
C ASP A 123 35.13 0.25 -10.13
N LEU A 124 36.38 0.73 -10.11
CA LEU A 124 36.76 2.01 -10.71
C LEU A 124 36.74 2.00 -12.25
N GLU A 125 36.63 0.85 -12.92
CA GLU A 125 36.50 0.83 -14.39
C GLU A 125 35.12 1.34 -14.83
N GLY A 126 34.05 0.97 -14.11
CA GLY A 126 32.68 1.36 -14.45
C GLY A 126 32.38 2.86 -14.37
N ILE A 127 33.18 3.63 -13.62
CA ILE A 127 33.02 5.09 -13.47
C ILE A 127 34.11 5.90 -14.20
N ARG A 128 35.05 5.23 -14.87
CA ARG A 128 36.27 5.83 -15.44
C ARG A 128 36.01 6.95 -16.44
N ASP A 129 34.94 6.84 -17.22
CA ASP A 129 34.56 7.82 -18.25
C ASP A 129 33.81 9.04 -17.68
N PHE A 130 33.45 9.02 -16.39
CA PHE A 130 32.64 10.05 -15.73
C PHE A 130 33.41 10.93 -14.72
N ILE A 131 34.68 10.61 -14.44
CA ILE A 131 35.52 11.31 -13.45
C ILE A 131 36.90 11.66 -14.03
N SER A 132 37.58 12.65 -13.44
CA SER A 132 38.93 13.04 -13.91
C SER A 132 39.99 11.99 -13.52
N PRO A 133 41.12 11.91 -14.25
CA PRO A 133 42.24 11.02 -13.88
C PRO A 133 42.78 11.26 -12.46
N ASP A 134 42.75 12.51 -12.00
CA ASP A 134 43.17 12.87 -10.63
C ASP A 134 42.17 12.39 -9.58
N GLN A 135 40.86 12.48 -9.85
CA GLN A 135 39.82 11.93 -8.97
C GLN A 135 39.91 10.41 -8.89
N LEU A 136 40.15 9.73 -10.02
CA LEU A 136 40.33 8.28 -10.08
C LEU A 136 41.57 7.84 -9.30
N SER A 137 42.69 8.58 -9.42
CA SER A 137 43.91 8.38 -8.62
C SER A 137 43.70 8.60 -7.11
N GLN A 138 42.85 9.55 -6.72
CA GLN A 138 42.48 9.76 -5.30
C GLN A 138 41.58 8.65 -4.76
N LEU A 139 40.58 8.22 -5.53
CA LEU A 139 39.70 7.10 -5.17
C LEU A 139 40.48 5.79 -5.05
N GLN A 140 41.41 5.51 -5.98
CA GLN A 140 42.30 4.35 -5.91
C GLN A 140 43.10 4.33 -4.59
N LYS A 141 43.69 5.46 -4.18
CA LYS A 141 44.43 5.57 -2.91
C LYS A 141 43.54 5.33 -1.69
N GLN A 142 42.29 5.81 -1.71
CA GLN A 142 41.33 5.53 -0.63
C GLN A 142 41.00 4.03 -0.58
N LEU A 143 40.76 3.41 -1.74
CA LEU A 143 40.54 1.97 -1.90
C LEU A 143 41.71 1.13 -1.38
N ASP A 144 42.94 1.52 -1.69
CA ASP A 144 44.15 0.81 -1.27
C ASP A 144 44.34 0.91 0.26
N ILE A 145 43.89 1.99 0.91
CA ILE A 145 43.86 2.12 2.37
C ILE A 145 42.85 1.14 3.00
N LEU A 146 41.66 0.96 2.40
CA LEU A 146 40.66 0.02 2.93
C LEU A 146 41.13 -1.45 2.82
N LYS A 147 42.02 -1.75 1.88
CA LYS A 147 42.65 -3.07 1.67
C LYS A 147 43.85 -3.34 2.60
N LEU A 148 44.26 -2.39 3.45
CA LEU A 148 45.31 -2.65 4.42
C LEU A 148 44.82 -3.63 5.50
N PRO A 149 45.58 -4.70 5.82
CA PRO A 149 45.22 -5.64 6.88
C PRO A 149 45.36 -4.95 8.25
N GLY A 150 44.39 -5.15 9.13
CA GLY A 150 44.43 -4.52 10.46
C GLY A 150 43.11 -4.33 11.18
N PHE A 151 42.09 -5.16 10.92
CA PHE A 151 40.78 -5.05 11.58
C PHE A 151 40.45 -6.22 12.55
N PRO A 152 41.28 -6.49 13.58
CA PRO A 152 41.19 -7.70 14.42
C PRO A 152 39.97 -7.73 15.38
N LEU A 153 39.14 -6.68 15.43
CA LEU A 153 38.03 -6.59 16.39
C LEU A 153 36.91 -7.61 16.16
N LEU A 154 36.67 -8.04 14.91
CA LEU A 154 35.53 -8.91 14.59
C LEU A 154 35.71 -10.37 15.05
N GLY A 155 36.92 -10.93 14.92
CA GLY A 155 37.21 -12.29 15.39
C GLY A 155 36.96 -12.47 16.90
N GLN A 156 37.25 -11.43 17.70
CA GLN A 156 36.97 -11.44 19.14
C GLN A 156 35.47 -11.36 19.46
N ALA A 157 34.68 -10.64 18.66
CA ALA A 157 33.23 -10.55 18.85
C ALA A 157 32.51 -11.89 18.59
N LEU A 158 32.96 -12.65 17.58
CA LEU A 158 32.42 -13.98 17.26
C LEU A 158 32.65 -15.02 18.37
N ASN A 159 33.66 -14.86 19.21
CA ASN A 159 33.95 -15.80 20.31
C ASN A 159 32.88 -15.82 21.41
N ASN A 160 32.09 -14.74 21.55
CA ASN A 160 31.00 -14.65 22.53
C ASN A 160 29.66 -15.23 22.04
N ILE A 161 29.60 -15.71 20.79
CA ILE A 161 28.40 -16.28 20.18
C ILE A 161 28.33 -17.79 20.48
N PRO A 162 27.16 -18.36 20.85
CA PRO A 162 27.01 -19.81 21.00
C PRO A 162 27.47 -20.57 19.75
N GLU A 163 28.19 -21.69 19.93
CA GLU A 163 28.74 -22.51 18.84
C GLU A 163 27.68 -22.90 17.79
N GLU A 164 26.46 -23.19 18.24
CA GLU A 164 25.29 -23.53 17.43
C GLU A 164 24.74 -22.39 16.54
N HIS A 165 25.25 -21.17 16.73
CA HIS A 165 24.92 -19.97 15.96
C HIS A 165 26.12 -19.38 15.21
N LYS A 166 27.37 -19.67 15.62
CA LYS A 166 28.59 -19.14 14.97
C LYS A 166 28.60 -19.33 13.45
N ALA A 167 28.12 -20.48 12.96
CA ALA A 167 28.05 -20.80 11.52
C ALA A 167 27.12 -19.87 10.70
N VAL A 168 26.22 -19.10 11.34
CA VAL A 168 25.39 -18.08 10.69
C VAL A 168 26.11 -16.73 10.71
N PHE A 169 26.68 -16.34 11.85
CA PHE A 169 27.40 -15.07 11.99
C PHE A 169 28.73 -15.03 11.23
N SER A 170 29.40 -16.18 11.03
CA SER A 170 30.59 -16.32 10.17
C SER A 170 30.29 -16.17 8.67
N GLN A 171 29.01 -16.05 8.28
CA GLN A 171 28.62 -15.68 6.92
C GLN A 171 28.50 -14.16 6.78
N MET A 172 28.19 -13.44 7.86
CA MET A 172 28.06 -11.97 7.89
C MET A 172 29.42 -11.28 7.96
N PHE A 173 30.40 -11.89 8.65
CA PHE A 173 31.71 -11.32 8.91
C PHE A 173 32.82 -12.32 8.64
N PRO A 174 33.96 -11.87 8.06
CA PRO A 174 35.13 -12.73 7.86
C PRO A 174 35.74 -13.14 9.21
N THR A 175 36.30 -14.35 9.25
CA THR A 175 36.80 -14.98 10.48
C THR A 175 38.33 -15.01 10.60
N ASP A 176 39.05 -14.41 9.65
CA ASP A 176 40.52 -14.40 9.60
C ASP A 176 41.09 -13.23 10.44
N GLU A 177 42.18 -13.47 11.17
CA GLU A 177 42.88 -12.44 11.96
C GLU A 177 43.57 -11.38 11.07
N HIS A 178 43.82 -11.68 9.80
CA HIS A 178 44.47 -10.80 8.83
C HIS A 178 43.50 -10.04 7.89
N THR A 179 42.22 -10.05 8.21
CA THR A 179 41.14 -9.32 7.51
C THR A 179 41.44 -7.81 7.35
N SER A 180 41.23 -7.28 6.13
CA SER A 180 41.18 -5.84 5.83
C SER A 180 39.75 -5.28 5.92
N PHE A 181 39.59 -3.95 6.00
CA PHE A 181 38.26 -3.34 6.03
C PHE A 181 37.47 -3.60 4.74
N PHE A 182 38.16 -3.69 3.60
CA PHE A 182 37.59 -4.11 2.32
C PHE A 182 36.99 -5.52 2.39
N ASP A 183 37.70 -6.48 2.99
CA ASP A 183 37.21 -7.86 3.15
C ASP A 183 35.96 -7.94 4.04
N VAL A 184 35.86 -7.09 5.07
CA VAL A 184 34.65 -6.95 5.90
C VAL A 184 33.48 -6.45 5.06
N ILE A 185 33.67 -5.38 4.29
CA ILE A 185 32.60 -4.82 3.45
C ILE A 185 32.17 -5.83 2.38
N SER A 186 33.10 -6.46 1.66
CA SER A 186 32.77 -7.44 0.61
C SER A 186 32.10 -8.70 1.17
N THR A 187 32.52 -9.18 2.34
CA THR A 187 31.85 -10.31 3.01
C THR A 187 30.43 -9.93 3.42
N PHE A 188 30.24 -8.74 4.00
CA PHE A 188 28.91 -8.26 4.37
C PHE A 188 28.02 -7.96 3.15
N SER A 189 28.58 -7.42 2.06
CA SER A 189 27.93 -7.22 0.75
C SER A 189 27.37 -8.52 0.22
N LYS A 190 28.23 -9.54 0.15
CA LYS A 190 27.86 -10.88 -0.28
C LYS A 190 26.81 -11.50 0.65
N TYR A 191 26.96 -11.34 1.97
CA TYR A 191 25.94 -11.76 2.93
C TYR A 191 24.59 -11.10 2.64
N MET A 192 24.55 -9.80 2.31
CA MET A 192 23.30 -9.08 2.02
C MET A 192 22.66 -9.56 0.70
N ASP A 193 23.44 -9.85 -0.35
CA ASP A 193 22.92 -10.46 -1.58
C ASP A 193 22.42 -11.89 -1.33
N ASP A 194 23.21 -12.74 -0.67
CA ASP A 194 22.81 -14.08 -0.28
C ASP A 194 21.58 -14.05 0.66
N PHE A 195 21.46 -13.07 1.56
CA PHE A 195 20.29 -12.91 2.42
C PHE A 195 19.03 -12.54 1.63
N GLN A 196 19.15 -11.73 0.57
CA GLN A 196 18.03 -11.39 -0.30
C GLN A 196 17.63 -12.55 -1.23
N ASN A 197 18.62 -13.28 -1.77
CA ASN A 197 18.44 -14.19 -2.90
C ASN A 197 18.58 -15.70 -2.57
N SER A 198 19.22 -16.07 -1.45
CA SER A 198 19.46 -17.44 -1.02
C SER A 198 18.57 -17.87 0.17
N PRO A 199 17.71 -18.90 0.00
CA PRO A 199 16.88 -19.43 1.08
C PRO A 199 17.65 -20.11 2.23
N VAL A 200 18.98 -20.20 2.17
CA VAL A 200 19.82 -20.85 3.20
C VAL A 200 20.13 -19.87 4.33
N VAL A 201 20.62 -18.68 3.98
CA VAL A 201 21.01 -17.63 4.94
C VAL A 201 19.81 -17.19 5.79
N TYR A 202 18.68 -16.92 5.13
CA TYR A 202 17.43 -16.54 5.80
C TYR A 202 16.95 -17.59 6.82
N LYS A 203 17.03 -18.89 6.48
CA LYS A 203 16.67 -19.98 7.41
C LYS A 203 17.63 -20.07 8.60
N GLY A 204 18.92 -19.77 8.39
CA GLY A 204 19.90 -19.65 9.47
C GLY A 204 19.49 -18.58 10.47
N LEU A 205 19.19 -17.37 10.00
CA LEU A 205 18.73 -16.26 10.84
C LEU A 205 17.41 -16.58 11.56
N ARG A 206 16.40 -17.12 10.85
CA ARG A 206 15.13 -17.54 11.44
C ARG A 206 15.30 -18.63 12.50
N LYS A 207 16.29 -19.51 12.39
CA LYS A 207 16.64 -20.47 13.45
C LYS A 207 17.19 -19.76 14.69
N VAL A 208 18.18 -18.88 14.54
CA VAL A 208 18.76 -18.09 15.66
C VAL A 208 17.67 -17.31 16.41
N VAL A 209 16.75 -16.68 15.68
CA VAL A 209 15.65 -15.91 16.26
C VAL A 209 14.67 -16.81 17.04
N ASN A 210 14.27 -17.95 16.47
CA ASN A 210 13.40 -18.92 17.15
C ASN A 210 14.05 -19.51 18.42
N ASP A 211 15.32 -19.88 18.33
CA ASP A 211 16.09 -20.44 19.46
C ASP A 211 16.15 -19.39 20.60
N GLY A 212 16.46 -18.12 20.27
CA GLY A 212 16.45 -17.00 21.22
C GLY A 212 15.09 -16.67 21.84
N ILE A 213 14.01 -16.71 21.06
CA ILE A 213 12.62 -16.49 21.53
C ILE A 213 12.19 -17.60 22.50
N SER A 214 12.56 -18.85 22.19
CA SER A 214 12.27 -20.00 23.06
C SER A 214 12.98 -19.88 24.41
N ALA A 215 14.21 -19.37 24.43
CA ALA A 215 14.97 -19.08 25.64
C ALA A 215 14.42 -17.87 26.43
N ALA A 216 13.96 -16.83 25.73
CA ALA A 216 13.44 -15.59 26.32
C ALA A 216 12.03 -15.70 26.91
N LYS A 217 11.35 -16.85 26.79
CA LYS A 217 9.93 -17.05 27.17
C LYS A 217 8.97 -16.04 26.55
N PHE A 218 9.22 -15.60 25.31
CA PHE A 218 8.23 -14.85 24.54
C PHE A 218 7.12 -15.82 24.10
N VAL A 219 6.11 -16.02 24.97
CA VAL A 219 4.96 -16.88 24.71
C VAL A 219 3.98 -16.18 23.77
N ILE A 220 4.35 -16.07 22.49
CA ILE A 220 3.37 -15.92 21.41
C ILE A 220 2.82 -17.32 21.14
N ASN A 221 1.72 -17.68 21.80
CA ASN A 221 1.13 -19.00 21.61
C ASN A 221 0.37 -19.04 20.28
N LEU A 222 0.99 -19.62 19.25
CA LEU A 222 0.58 -19.46 17.85
C LEU A 222 -0.80 -20.06 17.51
N ASP A 223 -1.27 -21.02 18.31
CA ASP A 223 -2.63 -21.56 18.18
C ASP A 223 -3.72 -20.48 18.39
N ASP A 224 -3.39 -19.35 19.01
CA ASP A 224 -4.31 -18.23 19.24
C ASP A 224 -4.62 -17.40 17.97
N TYR A 225 -3.83 -17.52 16.89
CA TYR A 225 -4.08 -16.74 15.65
C TYR A 225 -5.27 -17.25 14.83
N ASN A 226 -5.54 -18.55 14.91
CA ASN A 226 -6.74 -19.19 14.34
C ASN A 226 -8.01 -18.96 15.18
N ILE A 227 -7.91 -18.29 16.33
CA ILE A 227 -9.08 -17.98 17.15
C ILE A 227 -9.80 -16.74 16.56
N PRO A 228 -11.14 -16.77 16.45
CA PRO A 228 -11.95 -15.60 16.06
C PRO A 228 -11.91 -14.41 17.03
N ASP A 229 -11.16 -14.50 18.14
CA ASP A 229 -11.17 -13.56 19.26
C ASP A 229 -10.34 -12.29 18.94
N PRO A 230 -10.99 -11.12 18.80
CA PRO A 230 -10.29 -9.88 18.49
C PRO A 230 -9.30 -9.44 19.58
N SER A 231 -9.54 -9.82 20.85
CA SER A 231 -8.75 -9.36 22.00
C SER A 231 -7.34 -9.95 21.99
N LYS A 232 -7.21 -11.24 21.62
CA LYS A 232 -5.93 -11.93 21.47
C LYS A 232 -5.10 -11.39 20.31
N LYS A 233 -5.74 -11.14 19.16
CA LYS A 233 -5.09 -10.51 17.99
C LYS A 233 -4.57 -9.10 18.32
N GLN A 234 -5.33 -8.33 19.09
CA GLN A 234 -4.90 -7.00 19.55
C GLN A 234 -3.71 -7.07 20.54
N LEU A 235 -3.64 -8.07 21.41
CA LEU A 235 -2.52 -8.27 22.33
C LEU A 235 -1.23 -8.64 21.58
N ILE A 236 -1.31 -9.58 20.63
CA ILE A 236 -0.14 -9.98 19.82
C ILE A 236 0.31 -8.82 18.92
N GLY A 237 -0.63 -8.08 18.32
CA GLY A 237 -0.33 -6.89 17.52
C GLY A 237 0.41 -5.81 18.32
N LYS A 238 0.00 -5.53 19.56
CA LYS A 238 0.73 -4.60 20.44
C LYS A 238 2.16 -5.05 20.71
N ASN A 239 2.35 -6.31 21.08
CA ASN A 239 3.69 -6.86 21.38
C ASN A 239 4.60 -6.84 20.13
N LEU A 240 4.06 -7.13 18.94
CA LEU A 240 4.81 -7.05 17.69
C LEU A 240 5.19 -5.60 17.33
N LEU A 241 4.25 -4.66 17.46
CA LEU A 241 4.51 -3.24 17.17
C LEU A 241 5.53 -2.63 18.14
N GLU A 242 5.47 -2.99 19.42
CA GLU A 242 6.46 -2.59 20.43
C GLU A 242 7.83 -3.18 20.12
N PHE A 243 7.91 -4.48 19.79
CA PHE A 243 9.15 -5.11 19.34
C PHE A 243 9.74 -4.43 18.09
N VAL A 244 8.93 -4.18 17.06
CA VAL A 244 9.35 -3.49 15.83
C VAL A 244 9.85 -2.08 16.10
N LYS A 245 9.17 -1.31 16.97
CA LYS A 245 9.64 0.01 17.40
C LYS A 245 10.99 -0.06 18.10
N ASN A 246 11.15 -0.96 19.08
CA ASN A 246 12.41 -1.16 19.78
C ASN A 246 13.56 -1.51 18.82
N VAL A 247 13.31 -2.35 17.81
CA VAL A 247 14.30 -2.67 16.76
C VAL A 247 14.64 -1.44 15.90
N LEU A 248 13.65 -0.66 15.48
CA LEU A 248 13.84 0.56 14.68
C LEU A 248 14.60 1.65 15.46
N GLU A 249 14.27 1.86 16.73
CA GLU A 249 14.95 2.78 17.63
C GLU A 249 16.43 2.38 17.84
N GLN A 250 16.70 1.07 18.02
CA GLN A 250 18.06 0.54 18.18
C GLN A 250 18.95 0.72 16.95
N ILE A 251 18.38 0.70 15.74
CA ILE A 251 19.13 1.00 14.50
C ILE A 251 19.15 2.51 14.16
N GLY A 252 18.70 3.36 15.09
CA GLY A 252 18.78 4.82 14.98
C GLY A 252 17.54 5.51 14.40
N ASN A 253 16.50 4.78 14.01
CA ASN A 253 15.24 5.36 13.54
C ASN A 253 14.33 5.67 14.74
N GLN A 254 14.54 6.85 15.34
CA GLN A 254 13.82 7.31 16.54
C GLN A 254 12.37 7.77 16.26
N ASN A 255 12.02 8.04 15.00
CA ASN A 255 10.68 8.48 14.58
C ASN A 255 10.24 7.66 13.35
N PRO A 256 9.99 6.34 13.49
CA PRO A 256 9.73 5.48 12.35
C PRO A 256 8.41 5.85 11.66
N SER A 257 8.45 5.93 10.33
CA SER A 257 7.27 6.21 9.52
C SER A 257 6.25 5.06 9.60
N GLN A 258 5.00 5.31 9.20
CA GLN A 258 3.99 4.26 9.06
C GLN A 258 4.45 3.16 8.07
N PHE A 259 5.22 3.54 7.05
CA PHE A 259 5.85 2.61 6.12
C PHE A 259 6.87 1.72 6.84
N ASP A 260 7.79 2.30 7.62
CA ASP A 260 8.82 1.54 8.35
C ASP A 260 8.18 0.53 9.29
N LEU A 261 7.18 0.97 10.06
CA LEU A 261 6.44 0.11 10.98
C LEU A 261 5.73 -1.04 10.24
N HIS A 262 5.00 -0.77 9.16
CA HIS A 262 4.29 -1.79 8.40
C HIS A 262 5.26 -2.78 7.74
N TYR A 263 6.29 -2.27 7.06
CA TYR A 263 7.29 -3.04 6.34
C TYR A 263 8.08 -3.95 7.28
N GLN A 264 8.55 -3.41 8.41
CA GLN A 264 9.23 -4.21 9.43
C GLN A 264 8.29 -5.20 10.12
N ALA A 265 7.04 -4.84 10.43
CA ALA A 265 6.08 -5.80 10.99
C ALA A 265 5.81 -6.96 10.02
N TYR A 266 5.59 -6.67 8.73
CA TYR A 266 5.37 -7.67 7.68
C TYR A 266 6.57 -8.63 7.55
N PHE A 267 7.79 -8.09 7.56
CA PHE A 267 9.03 -8.89 7.56
C PHE A 267 9.18 -9.75 8.82
N HIS A 268 8.97 -9.17 10.01
CA HIS A 268 9.15 -9.86 11.28
C HIS A 268 8.10 -10.95 11.53
N LEU A 269 6.87 -10.85 10.99
CA LEU A 269 5.91 -11.96 11.03
C LEU A 269 6.45 -13.26 10.42
N ASP A 270 7.26 -13.16 9.36
CA ASP A 270 7.96 -14.32 8.77
C ASP A 270 9.05 -14.84 9.71
N LEU A 271 9.87 -13.93 10.20
CA LEU A 271 11.07 -14.23 10.99
C LEU A 271 10.71 -14.87 12.34
N LEU A 272 9.63 -14.41 12.98
CA LEU A 272 9.05 -14.96 14.20
C LEU A 272 8.30 -16.29 13.97
N GLY A 273 8.16 -16.71 12.70
CA GLY A 273 7.51 -17.97 12.34
C GLY A 273 6.01 -18.01 12.59
N ILE A 274 5.33 -16.87 12.54
CA ILE A 274 3.87 -16.76 12.70
C ILE A 274 3.12 -17.30 11.44
N GLU A 275 3.85 -17.72 10.41
CA GLU A 275 3.29 -18.41 9.23
C GLU A 275 3.17 -19.94 9.38
N PRO A 276 2.06 -20.54 8.89
CA PRO A 276 1.80 -21.98 9.04
C PRO A 276 2.61 -22.94 8.13
N GLU A 277 3.54 -22.47 7.28
CA GLU A 277 4.26 -23.36 6.34
C GLU A 277 5.80 -23.25 6.29
N LYS A 278 6.44 -24.43 6.16
CA LYS A 278 7.89 -24.61 5.95
C LYS A 278 8.29 -24.38 4.49
N SER A 279 8.29 -23.13 4.03
CA SER A 279 8.70 -22.82 2.65
C SER A 279 10.17 -23.20 2.36
N LYS A 280 10.37 -24.15 1.43
CA LYS A 280 11.71 -24.50 0.94
C LYS A 280 12.32 -23.41 0.03
N LYS A 281 11.49 -22.54 -0.55
CA LYS A 281 11.83 -21.58 -1.63
C LYS A 281 11.81 -20.09 -1.20
N LEU A 282 11.72 -19.78 0.10
CA LEU A 282 11.59 -18.39 0.56
C LEU A 282 12.79 -17.54 0.10
N LYS A 283 12.52 -16.49 -0.70
CA LYS A 283 13.47 -15.43 -1.03
C LYS A 283 13.05 -14.18 -0.29
N THR A 284 13.98 -13.52 0.39
CA THR A 284 13.67 -12.31 1.14
C THR A 284 13.29 -11.16 0.21
N SER A 285 13.89 -11.06 -0.99
CA SER A 285 13.51 -10.06 -1.99
C SER A 285 12.02 -10.10 -2.35
N ASN A 286 11.42 -11.28 -2.51
CA ASN A 286 9.97 -11.43 -2.70
C ASN A 286 9.18 -10.96 -1.46
N LEU A 287 9.58 -11.39 -0.26
CA LEU A 287 8.94 -10.99 1.00
C LEU A 287 8.91 -9.46 1.20
N LEU A 288 9.98 -8.78 0.78
CA LEU A 288 10.10 -7.32 0.85
C LEU A 288 9.24 -6.62 -0.22
N ALA A 289 9.14 -7.17 -1.43
CA ALA A 289 8.22 -6.66 -2.46
C ALA A 289 6.75 -6.82 -2.03
N ASP A 290 6.39 -7.99 -1.50
CA ASP A 290 5.07 -8.27 -0.92
C ASP A 290 4.73 -7.28 0.20
N ALA A 291 5.69 -6.95 1.09
CA ALA A 291 5.50 -5.96 2.14
C ALA A 291 5.17 -4.56 1.58
N GLN A 292 5.79 -4.15 0.47
CA GLN A 292 5.48 -2.88 -0.19
C GLN A 292 4.09 -2.90 -0.85
N HIS A 293 3.73 -3.98 -1.55
CA HIS A 293 2.39 -4.13 -2.14
C HIS A 293 1.29 -4.15 -1.06
N SER A 294 1.54 -4.81 0.08
CA SER A 294 0.65 -4.80 1.25
C SER A 294 0.47 -3.38 1.80
N PHE A 295 1.58 -2.65 1.99
CA PHE A 295 1.55 -1.28 2.49
C PHE A 295 0.78 -0.34 1.55
N TYR A 296 1.13 -0.30 0.25
CA TYR A 296 0.46 0.58 -0.70
C TYR A 296 -1.00 0.17 -0.94
N GLY A 297 -1.30 -1.12 -0.85
CA GLY A 297 -2.67 -1.62 -0.92
C GLY A 297 -3.53 -1.20 0.27
N ALA A 298 -2.96 -1.03 1.47
CA ALA A 298 -3.64 -0.54 2.67
C ALA A 298 -4.11 0.93 2.61
N HIS A 299 -3.85 1.62 1.48
CA HIS A 299 -4.45 2.91 1.12
C HIS A 299 -5.79 2.79 0.36
N CYS A 300 -6.16 1.59 -0.10
CA CYS A 300 -7.36 1.34 -0.90
C CYS A 300 -8.49 0.68 -0.08
N ASP A 301 -9.71 0.62 -0.61
CA ASP A 301 -10.81 -0.18 -0.05
C ASP A 301 -10.52 -1.69 -0.19
N TYR A 302 -9.89 -2.09 -1.30
CA TYR A 302 -9.57 -3.48 -1.64
C TYR A 302 -8.12 -3.68 -2.07
N ILE A 303 -7.53 -4.77 -1.61
CA ILE A 303 -6.37 -5.42 -2.23
C ILE A 303 -6.85 -6.73 -2.85
N VAL A 304 -6.56 -6.96 -4.13
CA VAL A 304 -6.95 -8.19 -4.84
C VAL A 304 -5.70 -8.95 -5.29
N SER A 305 -5.62 -10.24 -4.94
CA SER A 305 -4.50 -11.13 -5.26
C SER A 305 -4.95 -12.59 -5.22
N GLU A 306 -4.37 -13.45 -6.07
CA GLU A 306 -4.58 -14.90 -5.98
C GLU A 306 -3.53 -15.60 -5.10
N ASP A 307 -2.47 -14.91 -4.65
CA ASP A 307 -1.50 -15.47 -3.72
C ASP A 307 -2.08 -15.51 -2.30
N LEU A 308 -2.35 -16.73 -1.83
CA LEU A 308 -2.91 -16.97 -0.49
C LEU A 308 -1.99 -16.47 0.64
N LYS A 309 -0.66 -16.54 0.48
CA LYS A 309 0.31 -16.15 1.52
C LYS A 309 0.34 -14.63 1.67
N PHE A 310 0.46 -13.93 0.55
CA PHE A 310 0.34 -12.47 0.51
C PHE A 310 -1.00 -12.01 1.12
N ARG A 311 -2.11 -12.65 0.74
CA ARG A 311 -3.43 -12.30 1.28
C ARG A 311 -3.55 -12.48 2.79
N GLU A 312 -3.22 -13.66 3.33
CA GLU A 312 -3.35 -13.91 4.78
C GLU A 312 -2.43 -13.00 5.60
N LYS A 313 -1.22 -12.73 5.11
CA LYS A 313 -0.25 -11.85 5.79
C LYS A 313 -0.68 -10.38 5.77
N SER A 314 -1.20 -9.90 4.64
CA SER A 314 -1.76 -8.55 4.53
C SER A 314 -3.03 -8.39 5.38
N LYS A 315 -3.91 -9.41 5.46
CA LYS A 315 -5.05 -9.41 6.42
C LYS A 315 -4.58 -9.28 7.87
N MET A 316 -3.55 -10.05 8.24
CA MET A 316 -2.98 -10.05 9.58
C MET A 316 -2.36 -8.69 9.94
N ILE A 317 -1.57 -8.11 9.04
CA ILE A 317 -1.00 -6.77 9.21
C ILE A 317 -2.09 -5.70 9.27
N ASN A 318 -3.07 -5.71 8.36
CA ASN A 318 -4.17 -4.75 8.40
C ASN A 318 -4.90 -4.80 9.75
N ALA A 319 -5.17 -6.00 10.28
CA ALA A 319 -5.77 -6.17 11.61
C ALA A 319 -4.89 -5.63 12.76
N ILE A 320 -3.57 -5.80 12.69
CA ILE A 320 -2.60 -5.29 13.68
C ILE A 320 -2.60 -3.75 13.70
N PHE A 321 -2.66 -3.11 12.52
CA PHE A 321 -2.67 -1.65 12.39
C PHE A 321 -4.08 -1.01 12.46
N GLY A 322 -5.13 -1.80 12.61
CA GLY A 322 -6.52 -1.31 12.65
C GLY A 322 -7.06 -0.82 11.30
N VAL A 323 -6.47 -1.30 10.20
CA VAL A 323 -6.86 -0.99 8.82
C VAL A 323 -8.05 -1.88 8.40
N GLU A 324 -9.06 -1.25 7.82
CA GLU A 324 -10.32 -1.84 7.35
C GLU A 324 -10.27 -2.28 5.87
N THR A 325 -9.18 -1.99 5.15
CA THR A 325 -8.94 -2.47 3.76
C THR A 325 -9.12 -3.99 3.65
N LYS A 326 -10.02 -4.41 2.77
CA LYS A 326 -10.32 -5.82 2.52
C LYS A 326 -9.28 -6.43 1.59
N VAL A 327 -8.77 -7.61 1.95
CA VAL A 327 -7.77 -8.34 1.15
C VAL A 327 -8.38 -9.65 0.67
N LEU A 328 -8.66 -9.75 -0.63
CA LEU A 328 -9.56 -10.75 -1.22
C LEU A 328 -8.96 -11.42 -2.46
N SER A 329 -9.40 -12.64 -2.76
CA SER A 329 -9.23 -13.25 -4.09
C SER A 329 -10.13 -12.56 -5.11
N VAL A 330 -9.92 -12.82 -6.40
CA VAL A 330 -10.75 -12.29 -7.49
C VAL A 330 -12.21 -12.71 -7.32
N GLU A 331 -12.49 -13.95 -6.91
CA GLU A 331 -13.85 -14.45 -6.72
C GLU A 331 -14.53 -13.87 -5.47
N GLU A 332 -13.79 -13.74 -4.36
CA GLU A 332 -14.28 -13.08 -3.14
C GLU A 332 -14.59 -11.59 -3.40
N PHE A 333 -13.71 -10.90 -4.13
CA PHE A 333 -13.85 -9.48 -4.49
C PHE A 333 -15.09 -9.21 -5.36
N MET A 334 -15.30 -9.99 -6.41
CA MET A 334 -16.49 -9.85 -7.26
C MET A 334 -17.79 -10.15 -6.48
N ALA A 335 -17.76 -11.12 -5.57
CA ALA A 335 -18.91 -11.44 -4.72
C ALA A 335 -19.23 -10.31 -3.73
N ASP A 336 -18.22 -9.73 -3.07
CA ASP A 336 -18.41 -8.64 -2.11
C ASP A 336 -18.96 -7.37 -2.78
N LEU A 337 -18.46 -7.00 -3.96
CA LEU A 337 -18.98 -5.88 -4.74
C LEU A 337 -20.40 -6.08 -5.27
N PHE A 338 -20.81 -7.31 -5.60
CA PHE A 338 -22.18 -7.61 -6.00
C PHE A 338 -23.18 -7.25 -4.88
N TRP A 339 -22.83 -7.51 -3.62
CA TRP A 339 -23.66 -7.13 -2.46
C TRP A 339 -23.67 -5.65 -2.16
N LEU A 340 -22.63 -4.90 -2.54
CA LEU A 340 -22.56 -3.45 -2.35
C LEU A 340 -23.50 -2.64 -3.27
N ASN A 341 -24.24 -3.31 -4.16
CA ASN A 341 -25.39 -2.76 -4.87
C ASN A 341 -25.07 -1.43 -5.60
N VAL A 342 -23.93 -1.46 -6.29
CA VAL A 342 -23.49 -0.47 -7.28
C VAL A 342 -24.63 -0.24 -8.30
N GLU A 343 -24.76 0.97 -8.85
CA GLU A 343 -25.67 1.34 -9.96
C GLU A 343 -27.16 1.70 -9.63
N LYS A 344 -27.58 1.93 -8.37
CA LYS A 344 -29.00 2.31 -8.09
C LYS A 344 -29.40 3.79 -8.21
N GLN A 345 -28.46 4.73 -8.27
CA GLN A 345 -28.75 6.17 -8.20
C GLN A 345 -28.63 6.82 -9.58
N VAL A 346 -29.66 6.62 -10.42
CA VAL A 346 -29.65 7.07 -11.83
C VAL A 346 -30.22 8.48 -11.98
N ASN A 347 -31.09 8.92 -11.08
CA ASN A 347 -31.74 10.23 -11.09
C ASN A 347 -32.00 10.76 -9.66
N GLU A 348 -32.42 12.02 -9.58
CA GLU A 348 -32.71 12.72 -8.32
C GLU A 348 -33.79 12.04 -7.45
N SER A 349 -34.81 11.41 -8.04
CA SER A 349 -35.87 10.72 -7.28
C SER A 349 -35.37 9.43 -6.62
N ASP A 350 -34.53 8.66 -7.33
CA ASP A 350 -33.86 7.47 -6.77
C ASP A 350 -32.90 7.86 -5.63
N PHE A 351 -32.22 9.00 -5.75
CA PHE A 351 -31.35 9.53 -4.70
C PHE A 351 -32.16 9.89 -3.45
N TRP A 352 -33.22 10.71 -3.56
CA TRP A 352 -34.01 11.13 -2.40
C TRP A 352 -34.76 9.97 -1.72
N SER A 353 -35.32 9.04 -2.50
CA SER A 353 -35.97 7.85 -1.93
C SER A 353 -34.98 6.93 -1.21
N SER A 354 -33.74 6.81 -1.71
CA SER A 354 -32.65 6.12 -1.02
C SER A 354 -32.31 6.80 0.32
N ILE A 355 -32.09 8.12 0.32
CA ILE A 355 -31.77 8.90 1.52
C ILE A 355 -32.85 8.72 2.59
N LEU A 356 -34.13 8.87 2.24
CA LEU A 356 -35.23 8.70 3.18
C LEU A 356 -35.34 7.26 3.72
N TYR A 357 -34.99 6.25 2.92
CA TYR A 357 -34.91 4.87 3.37
C TYR A 357 -33.79 4.66 4.40
N ASP A 358 -32.57 5.14 4.13
CA ASP A 358 -31.44 4.96 5.05
C ASP A 358 -31.53 5.83 6.31
N LEU A 359 -32.11 7.03 6.24
CA LEU A 359 -32.40 7.85 7.43
C LEU A 359 -33.40 7.18 8.38
N LYS A 360 -34.27 6.30 7.86
CA LYS A 360 -35.27 5.58 8.64
C LYS A 360 -34.79 4.21 9.14
N ASN A 361 -34.02 3.49 8.33
CA ASN A 361 -33.68 2.08 8.56
C ASN A 361 -32.19 1.82 8.79
N GLY A 362 -31.31 2.76 8.43
CA GLY A 362 -29.86 2.60 8.49
C GLY A 362 -29.34 2.38 9.91
N LEU A 363 -28.15 1.78 10.01
CA LEU A 363 -27.57 1.41 11.30
C LEU A 363 -27.00 2.66 11.99
N VAL A 364 -27.63 3.10 13.09
CA VAL A 364 -27.09 4.15 13.94
C VAL A 364 -25.80 3.66 14.60
N MET A 365 -24.68 4.30 14.27
CA MET A 365 -23.35 3.98 14.78
C MET A 365 -23.09 4.72 16.11
N HIS A 366 -23.36 6.03 16.11
CA HIS A 366 -23.08 6.93 17.23
C HIS A 366 -24.12 8.04 17.29
N THR A 367 -24.44 8.49 18.51
CA THR A 367 -25.24 9.69 18.77
C THR A 367 -24.53 10.51 19.84
N HIS A 368 -24.34 11.81 19.62
CA HIS A 368 -23.73 12.71 20.59
C HIS A 368 -24.35 14.12 20.52
N THR A 369 -24.24 14.86 21.62
CA THR A 369 -24.57 16.29 21.66
C THR A 369 -23.39 17.09 21.11
N SER A 370 -23.66 17.95 20.14
CA SER A 370 -22.70 18.90 19.58
C SER A 370 -22.49 20.10 20.51
N SER A 371 -21.40 20.83 20.31
CA SER A 371 -21.06 22.08 21.00
C SER A 371 -22.05 23.24 20.77
N ILE A 372 -23.00 23.08 19.83
CA ILE A 372 -24.02 24.08 19.45
C ILE A 372 -25.45 23.67 19.87
N ASP A 373 -25.59 22.93 20.99
CA ASP A 373 -26.87 22.37 21.49
C ASP A 373 -27.65 21.54 20.44
N GLY A 374 -26.93 20.96 19.48
CA GLY A 374 -27.48 20.09 18.43
C GLY A 374 -27.31 18.61 18.74
N THR A 375 -28.22 17.77 18.26
CA THR A 375 -28.03 16.31 18.23
C THR A 375 -27.36 15.91 16.91
N VAL A 376 -26.24 15.18 17.01
CA VAL A 376 -25.54 14.62 15.86
C VAL A 376 -25.70 13.09 15.88
N VAL A 377 -26.19 12.54 14.78
CA VAL A 377 -26.40 11.09 14.60
C VAL A 377 -25.58 10.63 13.40
N THR A 378 -24.66 9.70 13.61
CA THR A 378 -23.92 9.04 12.54
C THR A 378 -24.62 7.72 12.18
N ILE A 379 -25.04 7.61 10.93
CA ILE A 379 -25.74 6.47 10.36
C ILE A 379 -24.83 5.80 9.33
N LYS A 380 -24.74 4.47 9.40
CA LYS A 380 -24.19 3.64 8.33
C LYS A 380 -25.35 3.21 7.41
N PRO A 381 -25.47 3.78 6.19
CA PRO A 381 -26.49 3.40 5.24
C PRO A 381 -26.31 1.97 4.73
N PHE A 382 -27.39 1.38 4.20
CA PHE A 382 -27.33 0.17 3.40
C PHE A 382 -26.99 0.44 1.93
N ILE A 383 -27.22 1.68 1.47
CA ILE A 383 -26.94 2.10 0.08
C ILE A 383 -25.60 2.85 0.04
N ASN A 384 -24.77 2.56 -0.94
CA ASN A 384 -23.49 3.24 -1.16
C ASN A 384 -23.68 4.44 -2.09
N TYR A 385 -23.68 5.66 -1.55
CA TYR A 385 -24.05 6.85 -2.32
C TYR A 385 -22.91 7.28 -3.24
N PHE A 386 -23.23 7.43 -4.53
CA PHE A 386 -22.28 7.70 -5.62
C PHE A 386 -21.07 6.74 -5.62
N ASN A 387 -21.26 5.52 -5.10
CA ASN A 387 -20.20 4.52 -4.89
C ASN A 387 -19.02 5.07 -4.07
N TYR A 388 -19.28 5.92 -3.08
CA TYR A 388 -18.28 6.57 -2.23
C TYR A 388 -18.75 6.79 -0.80
N PHE A 389 -19.84 7.56 -0.64
CA PHE A 389 -20.28 8.00 0.67
C PHE A 389 -20.95 6.81 1.36
N ASN A 390 -20.29 6.33 2.40
CA ASN A 390 -20.65 5.13 3.14
C ASN A 390 -21.08 5.46 4.58
N ARG A 391 -21.27 6.75 4.89
CA ARG A 391 -21.86 7.30 6.12
C ARG A 391 -22.77 8.47 5.80
N ILE A 392 -23.79 8.65 6.63
CA ILE A 392 -24.63 9.85 6.69
C ILE A 392 -24.49 10.39 8.12
N GLN A 393 -24.08 11.65 8.26
CA GLN A 393 -24.21 12.40 9.51
C GLN A 393 -25.45 13.27 9.41
N GLN A 394 -26.42 13.06 10.30
CA GLN A 394 -27.56 13.95 10.46
C GLN A 394 -27.28 14.89 11.63
N VAL A 395 -27.43 16.19 11.41
CA VAL A 395 -27.32 17.22 12.44
C VAL A 395 -28.66 17.93 12.60
N ILE A 396 -29.15 17.99 13.83
CA ILE A 396 -30.40 18.63 14.22
C ILE A 396 -30.07 19.67 15.29
N THR A 397 -30.17 20.95 14.97
CA THR A 397 -30.10 22.04 15.94
C THR A 397 -31.50 22.67 16.11
N PRO A 398 -31.73 23.52 17.12
CA PRO A 398 -33.01 24.24 17.24
C PRO A 398 -33.32 25.19 16.06
N GLN A 399 -32.33 25.56 15.26
CA GLN A 399 -32.45 26.53 14.16
C GLN A 399 -32.34 25.91 12.77
N LYS A 400 -31.64 24.78 12.62
CA LYS A 400 -31.36 24.16 11.30
C LYS A 400 -31.32 22.64 11.37
N ARG A 401 -31.66 22.05 10.23
CA ARG A 401 -31.44 20.64 9.94
C ARG A 401 -30.57 20.51 8.70
N TYR A 402 -29.54 19.68 8.80
CA TYR A 402 -28.72 19.33 7.65
C TYR A 402 -28.20 17.89 7.75
N TRP A 403 -27.78 17.38 6.60
CA TRP A 403 -27.19 16.07 6.43
C TRP A 403 -25.86 16.21 5.70
N CYS A 404 -24.83 15.51 6.17
CA CYS A 404 -23.57 15.37 5.46
C CYS A 404 -23.38 13.90 5.07
N LEU A 405 -23.19 13.64 3.78
CA LEU A 405 -22.75 12.36 3.25
C LEU A 405 -21.24 12.39 3.09
N TYR A 406 -20.55 11.42 3.69
CA TYR A 406 -19.09 11.36 3.70
C TYR A 406 -18.61 9.91 3.58
N HIS A 407 -17.34 9.76 3.20
CA HIS A 407 -16.66 8.47 3.20
C HIS A 407 -15.92 8.27 4.53
N SER A 408 -16.02 7.07 5.09
CA SER A 408 -15.28 6.67 6.29
C SER A 408 -14.86 5.21 6.17
N LEU A 409 -13.55 5.04 6.00
CA LEU A 409 -12.82 3.78 6.03
C LEU A 409 -11.52 4.04 6.80
N LYS A 410 -11.19 3.20 7.78
CA LYS A 410 -9.87 3.27 8.42
C LYS A 410 -8.83 2.66 7.48
N SER A 411 -8.18 3.50 6.68
CA SER A 411 -7.08 3.10 5.81
C SER A 411 -5.85 3.94 6.13
N TYR A 412 -4.75 3.75 5.40
CA TYR A 412 -3.61 4.66 5.45
C TYR A 412 -3.78 5.93 4.60
N SER A 413 -4.89 6.06 3.85
CA SER A 413 -5.14 7.23 3.03
C SER A 413 -5.65 8.40 3.84
N HIS A 414 -4.94 9.52 3.71
CA HIS A 414 -5.26 10.82 4.29
C HIS A 414 -5.41 11.86 3.16
N TRP A 415 -6.03 11.46 2.05
CA TRP A 415 -6.20 12.27 0.84
C TRP A 415 -7.37 11.74 0.00
N THR A 416 -8.03 12.64 -0.75
CA THR A 416 -8.97 12.25 -1.81
C THR A 416 -8.31 12.40 -3.18
N ALA A 417 -8.23 11.31 -3.95
CA ALA A 417 -7.68 11.36 -5.31
C ALA A 417 -8.52 12.27 -6.22
N TYR A 418 -7.85 13.06 -7.06
CA TYR A 418 -8.52 13.95 -8.02
C TYR A 418 -9.46 13.18 -8.98
N ALA A 419 -9.12 11.95 -9.36
CA ALA A 419 -9.99 11.07 -10.14
C ALA A 419 -11.27 10.66 -9.39
N THR A 420 -11.26 10.60 -8.06
CA THR A 420 -12.48 10.45 -7.23
C THR A 420 -13.33 11.70 -7.32
N ILE A 421 -12.74 12.90 -7.16
CA ILE A 421 -13.46 14.19 -7.26
C ILE A 421 -14.13 14.33 -8.63
N GLU A 422 -13.41 14.04 -9.72
CA GLU A 422 -13.94 14.05 -11.09
C GLU A 422 -15.15 13.12 -11.23
N LYS A 423 -15.01 11.84 -10.86
CA LYS A 423 -16.09 10.85 -11.02
C LYS A 423 -17.31 11.17 -10.15
N ILE A 424 -17.10 11.62 -8.91
CA ILE A 424 -18.20 11.98 -8.00
C ILE A 424 -18.92 13.24 -8.48
N THR A 425 -18.19 14.24 -9.00
CA THR A 425 -18.78 15.42 -9.64
C THR A 425 -19.60 15.03 -10.87
N ASN A 426 -19.12 14.08 -11.67
CA ASN A 426 -19.83 13.57 -12.85
C ASN A 426 -21.09 12.75 -12.50
N ILE A 427 -21.05 11.96 -11.42
CA ILE A 427 -22.24 11.26 -10.91
C ILE A 427 -23.26 12.26 -10.37
N ALA A 428 -22.83 13.23 -9.55
CA ALA A 428 -23.71 14.28 -9.03
C ALA A 428 -24.35 15.11 -10.16
N PHE A 429 -23.60 15.42 -11.22
CA PHE A 429 -24.15 16.04 -12.43
C PHE A 429 -25.18 15.15 -13.15
N ASN A 430 -24.99 13.83 -13.22
CA ASN A 430 -25.98 12.94 -13.83
C ASN A 430 -27.27 12.85 -12.99
N VAL A 431 -27.16 12.91 -11.65
CA VAL A 431 -28.28 12.81 -10.72
C VAL A 431 -29.06 14.12 -10.63
N PHE A 432 -28.37 15.24 -10.41
CA PHE A 432 -28.99 16.56 -10.19
C PHE A 432 -29.03 17.42 -11.47
N GLY A 433 -28.10 17.27 -12.40
CA GLY A 433 -27.95 18.16 -13.56
C GLY A 433 -27.00 19.33 -13.31
N PHE A 434 -27.19 20.43 -14.05
CA PHE A 434 -26.36 21.64 -13.94
C PHE A 434 -26.43 22.28 -12.54
N ASP A 435 -25.29 22.79 -12.09
CA ASP A 435 -25.16 23.56 -10.84
C ASP A 435 -25.69 25.00 -10.99
N ILE A 436 -25.78 25.76 -9.89
CA ILE A 436 -26.31 27.14 -9.90
C ILE A 436 -25.46 28.13 -10.73
N TYR A 437 -24.24 27.76 -11.09
CA TYR A 437 -23.32 28.53 -11.92
C TYR A 437 -23.31 28.05 -13.38
N GLY A 438 -24.20 27.12 -13.74
CA GLY A 438 -24.28 26.52 -15.08
C GLY A 438 -23.15 25.53 -15.39
N LYS A 439 -22.39 25.07 -14.39
CA LYS A 439 -21.36 24.04 -14.58
C LYS A 439 -22.02 22.67 -14.71
N GLY A 440 -21.51 21.89 -15.66
CA GLY A 440 -21.90 20.50 -15.86
C GLY A 440 -20.90 19.53 -15.26
N LYS A 441 -20.59 18.48 -16.03
CA LYS A 441 -19.48 17.54 -15.81
C LYS A 441 -18.18 18.27 -15.47
N PHE A 442 -17.32 17.55 -14.74
CA PHE A 442 -16.02 18.03 -14.29
C PHE A 442 -15.12 18.42 -15.48
N ASP A 443 -14.51 19.61 -15.42
CA ASP A 443 -13.63 20.14 -16.46
C ASP A 443 -12.23 20.37 -15.88
N TRP A 444 -11.26 19.56 -16.29
CA TRP A 444 -9.89 19.60 -15.78
C TRP A 444 -9.19 20.95 -15.95
N GLU A 445 -9.51 21.75 -16.97
CA GLU A 445 -8.86 23.06 -17.14
C GLU A 445 -9.48 24.13 -16.24
N LYS A 446 -10.78 24.02 -15.95
CA LYS A 446 -11.53 25.02 -15.16
C LYS A 446 -11.58 24.71 -13.67
N ASP A 447 -11.77 23.44 -13.31
CA ASP A 447 -12.07 23.02 -11.94
C ASP A 447 -10.82 22.58 -11.15
N LYS A 448 -9.67 22.30 -11.78
CA LYS A 448 -8.42 21.87 -11.08
C LYS A 448 -7.91 22.85 -10.02
N ASN A 449 -8.27 24.14 -10.12
CA ASN A 449 -7.89 25.16 -9.15
C ASN A 449 -8.81 25.18 -7.92
N VAL A 450 -10.04 24.65 -8.04
CA VAL A 450 -10.98 24.52 -6.91
C VAL A 450 -10.46 23.49 -5.90
N MET A 451 -9.72 22.47 -6.36
CA MET A 451 -9.04 21.49 -5.51
C MET A 451 -7.79 22.00 -4.77
N LYS A 452 -7.45 23.29 -4.91
CA LYS A 452 -6.27 23.91 -4.26
C LYS A 452 -6.65 24.93 -3.18
N VAL A 453 -7.94 25.04 -2.90
CA VAL A 453 -8.50 25.97 -1.92
C VAL A 453 -9.27 25.11 -0.94
N ASP A 454 -8.76 25.03 0.29
CA ASP A 454 -9.42 24.32 1.37
C ASP A 454 -10.81 24.92 1.62
N ASP A 455 -11.75 24.08 2.06
CA ASP A 455 -13.13 24.43 2.40
C ASP A 455 -13.94 25.06 1.24
N CYS A 456 -13.59 24.73 -0.01
CA CYS A 456 -14.27 25.24 -1.19
C CYS A 456 -15.37 24.29 -1.70
N ALA A 457 -16.55 24.86 -2.02
CA ALA A 457 -17.62 24.15 -2.72
C ALA A 457 -17.23 23.89 -4.19
N ILE A 458 -17.09 22.61 -4.54
CA ILE A 458 -16.80 22.13 -5.90
C ILE A 458 -18.00 22.36 -6.83
N ARG A 459 -19.21 22.13 -6.30
CA ARG A 459 -20.51 22.33 -6.97
C ARG A 459 -21.59 22.68 -5.95
N THR A 460 -22.58 23.45 -6.39
CA THR A 460 -23.74 23.85 -5.59
C THR A 460 -25.03 23.69 -6.41
N TRP A 461 -26.01 22.97 -5.89
CA TRP A 461 -27.35 22.86 -6.48
C TRP A 461 -28.40 23.39 -5.50
N ILE A 462 -29.52 23.89 -6.01
CA ILE A 462 -30.69 24.31 -5.22
C ILE A 462 -31.91 23.58 -5.77
N ARG A 463 -32.66 22.88 -4.91
CA ARG A 463 -33.84 22.07 -5.26
C ARG A 463 -34.94 22.37 -4.26
N GLU A 464 -36.00 23.04 -4.72
CA GLU A 464 -37.08 23.52 -3.85
C GLU A 464 -36.52 24.34 -2.67
N ASN A 465 -36.66 23.86 -1.44
CA ASN A 465 -36.14 24.45 -0.21
C ASN A 465 -34.85 23.77 0.31
N LEU A 466 -34.13 23.04 -0.55
CA LEU A 466 -32.86 22.37 -0.21
C LEU A 466 -31.69 22.96 -1.00
N GLN A 467 -30.59 23.21 -0.31
CA GLN A 467 -29.29 23.47 -0.91
C GLN A 467 -28.42 22.21 -0.79
N ILE A 468 -27.77 21.83 -1.90
CA ILE A 468 -26.86 20.68 -1.98
C ILE A 468 -25.46 21.21 -2.31
N LEU A 469 -24.46 20.85 -1.52
CA LEU A 469 -23.07 21.29 -1.69
C LEU A 469 -22.15 20.07 -1.78
N LEU A 470 -21.42 19.93 -2.89
CA LEU A 470 -20.28 19.02 -2.97
C LEU A 470 -19.03 19.80 -2.56
N VAL A 471 -18.41 19.46 -1.44
CA VAL A 471 -17.32 20.22 -0.79
C VAL A 471 -16.11 19.31 -0.60
N LEU A 472 -14.90 19.84 -0.80
CA LEU A 472 -13.68 19.22 -0.30
C LEU A 472 -13.29 19.99 0.98
N GLN A 473 -13.41 19.33 2.13
CA GLN A 473 -13.05 19.89 3.43
C GLN A 473 -11.77 19.20 3.91
N GLU A 474 -10.70 19.96 4.08
CA GLU A 474 -9.33 19.45 4.26
C GLU A 474 -8.95 18.39 3.18
N ILE A 475 -9.16 17.12 3.49
CA ILE A 475 -8.83 15.95 2.67
C ILE A 475 -10.07 15.12 2.27
N ASP A 476 -11.22 15.38 2.89
CA ASP A 476 -12.43 14.60 2.77
C ASP A 476 -13.43 15.25 1.81
N LEU A 477 -13.83 14.50 0.79
CA LEU A 477 -14.93 14.90 -0.09
C LEU A 477 -16.26 14.58 0.58
N GLN A 478 -17.13 15.59 0.70
CA GLN A 478 -18.40 15.54 1.41
C GLN A 478 -19.53 16.09 0.54
N LEU A 479 -20.75 15.55 0.71
CA LEU A 479 -21.97 16.06 0.09
C LEU A 479 -22.93 16.52 1.19
N PHE A 480 -23.01 17.82 1.40
CA PHE A 480 -23.97 18.43 2.33
C PHE A 480 -25.32 18.63 1.64
N VAL A 481 -26.38 18.48 2.43
CA VAL A 481 -27.75 18.87 2.12
C VAL A 481 -28.28 19.66 3.32
N GLU A 482 -28.64 20.92 3.16
CA GLU A 482 -29.32 21.70 4.21
C GLU A 482 -30.62 22.32 3.72
N GLU A 483 -31.56 22.51 4.65
CA GLU A 483 -32.80 23.25 4.42
C GLU A 483 -32.49 24.76 4.38
N ILE A 484 -33.04 25.45 3.37
CA ILE A 484 -32.94 26.90 3.18
C ILE A 484 -34.31 27.56 3.32
N ASP A 485 -34.33 28.79 3.88
CA ASP A 485 -35.53 29.61 4.16
C ASP A 485 -36.11 30.30 2.90
#